data_AF-A0A061E2M2-F1
#
_entry.id   AF-A0A061E2M2-F1
#
_cell.length_a   1.000
_cell.length_b   1.000
_cell.length_c   1.000
_cell.angle_alpha   90.00
_cell.angle_beta   90.00
_cell.angle_gamma   90.00
#
_symmetry.space_group_name_H-M   'P 1'
#
loop_
_entity.id
_entity.type
_entity.pdbx_description
1 polymer ?
#
loop_
_entity_poly.entity_id
_entity_poly.type
_entity_poly.pdbx_seq_one_letter_code
_entity_poly.pdbx_strand_id
1 'polypeptide(L)'
;MALRSTGKSWFKHFQYDEGRDSPSDVRNILLIVATLIAAVTFQAGVNPPGGVWQDNGNGHYAGRAIYASQTVPFYVFLISNTLALSASVLVIISLTYRFPFHLEVIVATISMIVTYASAVFAVTPREFVKFRYVMAAAAVPFAIRRLSTGKSWYKHFQYDEGRDKPSDLRNVMLIVATLIAAVTFQAGVSPPGGVWQDSEHGHVAGRAIYASQAPAYYVFLIANTLALSASILVIISLTYRFPFHLEVIVATISMMVTYGSAVFAVTPHESVRFRYIMAAAAVPFAIRFLIQLFNIVFRNG
;
A
#
# COMPACT_ATOMS: atom_id res chain seq x y z
N MET A 1 42.80 -23.29 -34.83
CA MET A 1 42.12 -24.03 -33.74
C MET A 1 41.18 -23.05 -33.04
N ALA A 2 39.91 -22.99 -33.45
CA ALA A 2 38.93 -22.09 -32.87
C ALA A 2 38.05 -22.88 -31.88
N LEU A 3 38.21 -22.60 -30.59
CA LEU A 3 37.34 -23.14 -29.54
C LEU A 3 35.99 -22.43 -29.61
N ARG A 4 35.06 -23.05 -30.34
CA ARG A 4 33.65 -22.65 -30.37
C ARG A 4 33.04 -23.01 -29.01
N SER A 5 32.96 -22.04 -28.10
CA SER A 5 32.25 -22.17 -26.82
C SER A 5 30.76 -22.39 -27.07
N THR A 6 30.34 -23.65 -27.15
CA THR A 6 28.95 -24.10 -27.15
C THR A 6 28.39 -24.13 -25.72
N GLY A 7 28.45 -23.00 -25.02
CA GLY A 7 27.66 -22.80 -23.81
C GLY A 7 26.23 -22.46 -24.23
N LYS A 8 25.29 -23.40 -24.13
CA LYS A 8 23.85 -23.04 -24.14
C LYS A 8 23.66 -22.04 -23.00
N SER A 9 23.48 -20.76 -23.32
CA SER A 9 23.25 -19.73 -22.32
C SER A 9 21.89 -20.00 -21.69
N TRP A 10 21.90 -20.64 -20.52
CA TRP A 10 20.72 -21.01 -19.73
C TRP A 10 19.74 -19.84 -19.56
N PHE A 11 20.26 -18.60 -19.52
CA PHE A 11 19.50 -17.36 -19.50
C PHE A 11 18.47 -17.24 -20.63
N LYS A 12 18.78 -17.73 -21.84
CA LYS A 12 17.83 -17.73 -22.97
C LYS A 12 16.56 -18.54 -22.67
N HIS A 13 16.65 -19.56 -21.84
CA HIS A 13 15.47 -20.36 -21.45
C HIS A 13 14.55 -19.63 -20.46
N PHE A 14 15.03 -18.60 -19.76
CA PHE A 14 14.25 -17.77 -18.83
C PHE A 14 13.72 -16.48 -19.47
N GLN A 15 14.10 -16.17 -20.70
CA GLN A 15 13.55 -15.02 -21.42
C GLN A 15 12.07 -15.27 -21.70
N TYR A 16 11.28 -14.18 -21.66
CA TYR A 16 9.88 -14.20 -22.03
C TYR A 16 9.74 -14.56 -23.51
N ASP A 17 8.85 -15.51 -23.80
CA ASP A 17 8.50 -15.93 -25.14
C ASP A 17 6.97 -15.96 -25.27
N GLU A 18 6.42 -15.10 -26.14
CA GLU A 18 4.96 -14.96 -26.33
C GLU A 18 4.29 -16.24 -26.86
N GLY A 19 5.04 -17.13 -27.52
CA GLY A 19 4.54 -18.42 -28.01
C GLY A 19 4.51 -19.50 -26.94
N ARG A 20 5.30 -19.36 -25.87
CA ARG A 20 5.41 -20.34 -24.77
C ARG A 20 4.69 -19.88 -23.50
N ASP A 21 4.83 -18.62 -23.14
CA ASP A 21 4.44 -18.07 -21.84
C ASP A 21 3.06 -17.45 -21.91
N SER A 22 2.13 -17.94 -21.08
CA SER A 22 0.77 -17.41 -21.09
C SER A 22 0.73 -15.98 -20.51
N PRO A 23 -0.11 -15.08 -21.05
CA PRO A 23 -0.19 -13.71 -20.53
C PRO A 23 -0.70 -13.66 -19.07
N SER A 24 -1.51 -14.65 -18.65
CA SER A 24 -1.96 -14.80 -17.26
C SER A 24 -0.82 -15.14 -16.31
N ASP A 25 0.08 -16.05 -16.69
CA ASP A 25 1.20 -16.45 -15.83
C ASP A 25 2.18 -15.29 -15.68
N VAL A 26 2.49 -14.60 -16.77
CA VAL A 26 3.34 -13.41 -16.75
C VAL A 26 2.71 -12.31 -15.90
N ARG A 27 1.41 -12.04 -16.05
CA ARG A 27 0.70 -11.09 -15.20
C ARG A 27 0.82 -11.46 -13.72
N ASN A 28 0.63 -12.72 -13.36
CA ASN A 28 0.67 -13.18 -11.98
C ASN A 28 2.07 -12.99 -11.38
N ILE A 29 3.12 -13.34 -12.12
CA ILE A 29 4.52 -13.12 -11.70
C ILE A 29 4.80 -11.62 -11.53
N LEU A 30 4.39 -10.79 -12.48
CA LEU A 30 4.58 -9.34 -12.39
C LEU A 30 3.85 -8.73 -11.19
N LEU A 31 2.64 -9.19 -10.88
CA LEU A 31 1.89 -8.75 -9.71
C LEU A 31 2.54 -9.20 -8.40
N ILE A 32 3.09 -10.41 -8.32
CA ILE A 32 3.89 -10.85 -7.17
C ILE A 32 5.09 -9.93 -6.97
N VAL A 33 5.87 -9.68 -8.01
CA VAL A 33 7.06 -8.80 -7.93
C VAL A 33 6.66 -7.38 -7.54
N ALA A 34 5.64 -6.81 -8.20
CA ALA A 34 5.19 -5.44 -7.95
C ALA A 34 4.65 -5.28 -6.52
N THR A 35 3.84 -6.23 -6.03
CA THR A 35 3.30 -6.19 -4.67
C THR A 35 4.41 -6.30 -3.63
N LEU A 36 5.37 -7.21 -3.80
CA LEU A 36 6.53 -7.32 -2.90
C LEU A 36 7.34 -6.02 -2.84
N ILE A 37 7.66 -5.42 -3.99
CA ILE A 37 8.38 -4.14 -4.04
C ILE A 37 7.55 -3.03 -3.38
N ALA A 38 6.24 -2.99 -3.63
CA ALA A 38 5.35 -2.00 -3.01
C ALA A 38 5.33 -2.16 -1.47
N ALA A 39 5.32 -3.39 -0.94
CA ALA A 39 5.33 -3.60 0.50
C ALA A 39 6.62 -3.12 1.16
N VAL A 40 7.77 -3.55 0.63
CA VAL A 40 9.06 -3.20 1.24
C VAL A 40 9.32 -1.70 1.19
N THR A 41 8.94 -1.05 0.08
CA THR A 41 9.08 0.40 -0.07
C THR A 41 8.08 1.18 0.79
N PHE A 42 6.85 0.70 0.91
CA PHE A 42 5.86 1.29 1.82
C PHE A 42 6.37 1.26 3.27
N GLN A 43 6.83 0.10 3.74
CA GLN A 43 7.36 -0.05 5.10
C GLN A 43 8.57 0.86 5.34
N ALA A 44 9.52 0.91 4.41
CA ALA A 44 10.72 1.72 4.52
C ALA A 44 10.43 3.24 4.53
N GLY A 45 9.36 3.70 3.87
CA GLY A 45 8.97 5.11 3.90
C GLY A 45 8.15 5.50 5.13
N VAL A 46 7.32 4.59 5.66
CA VAL A 46 6.59 4.82 6.92
C VAL A 46 7.53 4.82 8.11
N ASN A 47 8.49 3.90 8.12
CA ASN A 47 9.49 3.73 9.17
C ASN A 47 10.91 3.89 8.58
N PRO A 48 11.41 5.13 8.45
CA PRO A 48 12.71 5.37 7.85
C PRO A 48 13.84 4.75 8.70
N PRO A 49 14.97 4.35 8.06
CA PRO A 49 16.14 3.85 8.77
C PRO A 49 16.61 4.81 9.87
N GLY A 50 17.17 4.27 10.94
CA GLY A 50 17.71 5.07 12.05
C GLY A 50 16.67 5.66 13.01
N GLY A 51 15.37 5.46 12.76
CA GLY A 51 14.32 5.91 13.67
C GLY A 51 14.08 7.42 13.62
N VAL A 52 13.49 7.94 14.69
CA VAL A 52 12.95 9.31 14.75
C VAL A 52 13.35 9.98 16.06
N TRP A 53 13.49 11.30 16.02
CA TRP A 53 13.82 12.10 17.20
C TRP A 53 12.70 12.03 18.25
N GLN A 54 13.08 11.98 19.53
CA GLN A 54 12.19 11.96 20.70
C GLN A 54 12.14 13.31 21.40
N ASP A 55 12.74 14.35 20.81
CA ASP A 55 12.87 15.67 21.42
C ASP A 55 12.89 16.77 20.35
N ASN A 56 12.71 18.01 20.80
CA ASN A 56 12.93 19.19 20.00
C ASN A 56 14.21 19.88 20.48
N GLY A 57 15.20 20.05 19.61
CA GLY A 57 16.49 20.63 19.97
C GLY A 57 17.47 20.61 18.81
N ASN A 58 18.57 21.37 18.89
CA ASN A 58 19.71 21.31 17.95
C ASN A 58 19.36 21.33 16.43
N GLY A 59 18.24 21.96 16.06
CA GLY A 59 17.77 22.04 14.67
C GLY A 59 16.91 20.87 14.18
N HIS A 60 16.54 19.93 15.05
CA HIS A 60 15.60 18.84 14.78
C HIS A 60 14.29 18.96 15.58
N TYR A 61 13.29 18.20 15.15
CA TYR A 61 11.97 18.14 15.78
C TYR A 61 11.57 16.69 16.02
N ALA A 62 10.85 16.45 17.11
CA ALA A 62 10.37 15.12 17.45
C ALA A 62 9.51 14.53 16.31
N GLY A 63 9.67 13.23 16.09
CA GLY A 63 8.99 12.49 15.03
C GLY A 63 9.59 12.66 13.63
N ARG A 64 10.59 13.54 13.46
CA ARG A 64 11.39 13.59 12.22
C ARG A 64 12.43 12.48 12.21
N ALA A 65 12.72 11.96 11.02
CA ALA A 65 13.72 10.92 10.82
C ALA A 65 15.11 11.41 11.27
N ILE A 66 15.79 10.63 12.10
CA ILE A 66 17.19 10.88 12.48
C ILE A 66 18.08 10.81 11.23
N TYR A 67 17.75 9.92 10.30
CA TYR A 67 18.46 9.79 9.02
C TYR A 67 18.47 11.08 8.19
N ALA A 68 17.48 11.97 8.38
CA ALA A 68 17.44 13.24 7.67
C ALA A 68 18.59 14.21 8.02
N SER A 69 19.31 13.97 9.12
CA SER A 69 20.56 14.69 9.43
C SER A 69 21.64 14.46 8.37
N GLN A 70 21.61 13.32 7.68
CA GLN A 70 22.41 13.07 6.47
C GLN A 70 21.59 13.41 5.23
N THR A 71 21.47 14.70 4.95
CA THR A 71 20.56 15.23 3.92
C THR A 71 20.67 14.50 2.57
N VAL A 72 21.86 14.42 1.97
CA VAL A 72 22.00 13.86 0.62
C VAL A 72 21.61 12.37 0.56
N PRO A 73 22.17 11.47 1.40
CA PRO A 73 21.75 10.07 1.45
C PRO A 73 20.26 9.88 1.72
N PHE A 74 19.69 10.65 2.65
CA PHE A 74 18.27 10.56 3.00
C PHE A 74 17.35 10.87 1.82
N TYR A 75 17.62 11.93 1.06
CA TYR A 75 16.80 12.26 -0.11
C TYR A 75 17.00 11.30 -1.28
N VAL A 76 18.22 10.79 -1.50
CA VAL A 76 18.46 9.73 -2.49
C VAL A 76 17.64 8.47 -2.14
N PHE A 77 17.67 8.06 -0.87
CA PHE A 77 16.86 6.96 -0.36
C PHE A 77 15.36 7.23 -0.61
N LEU A 78 14.85 8.37 -0.17
CA LEU A 78 13.42 8.67 -0.19
C LEU A 78 12.86 8.81 -1.62
N ILE A 79 13.61 9.46 -2.52
CA ILE A 79 13.25 9.59 -3.94
C ILE A 79 13.23 8.22 -4.62
N SER A 80 14.27 7.41 -4.43
CA SER A 80 14.36 6.08 -5.04
C SER A 80 13.26 5.16 -4.52
N ASN A 81 13.00 5.19 -3.21
CA ASN A 81 11.94 4.41 -2.58
C ASN A 81 10.55 4.82 -3.09
N THR A 82 10.30 6.13 -3.21
CA THR A 82 9.03 6.66 -3.71
C THR A 82 8.81 6.32 -5.18
N LEU A 83 9.86 6.37 -6.01
CA LEU A 83 9.81 5.96 -7.41
C LEU A 83 9.51 4.46 -7.56
N ALA A 84 10.13 3.62 -6.73
CA ALA A 84 9.89 2.19 -6.72
C ALA A 84 8.44 1.88 -6.29
N LEU A 85 7.94 2.51 -5.23
CA LEU A 85 6.55 2.37 -4.79
C LEU A 85 5.57 2.79 -5.89
N SER A 86 5.76 3.97 -6.49
CA SER A 86 4.85 4.50 -7.51
C SER A 86 4.86 3.68 -8.79
N ALA A 87 6.02 3.17 -9.22
CA ALA A 87 6.14 2.27 -10.35
C ALA A 87 5.45 0.92 -10.09
N SER A 88 5.64 0.33 -8.91
CA SER A 88 4.96 -0.91 -8.53
C SER A 88 3.44 -0.76 -8.45
N VAL A 89 2.96 0.32 -7.84
CA VAL A 89 1.53 0.63 -7.80
C VAL A 89 0.96 0.80 -9.21
N LEU A 90 1.69 1.48 -10.09
CA LEU A 90 1.27 1.61 -11.49
C LEU A 90 1.10 0.25 -12.17
N VAL A 91 2.03 -0.69 -11.95
CA VAL A 91 1.93 -2.06 -12.46
C VAL A 91 0.69 -2.76 -11.88
N ILE A 92 0.49 -2.68 -10.55
CA ILE A 92 -0.66 -3.28 -9.87
C ILE A 92 -1.98 -2.78 -10.47
N ILE A 93 -2.17 -1.46 -10.57
CA ILE A 93 -3.40 -0.87 -11.12
C ILE A 93 -3.59 -1.23 -12.60
N SER A 94 -2.50 -1.28 -13.39
CA SER A 94 -2.58 -1.59 -14.82
C SER A 94 -2.99 -3.03 -15.10
N LEU A 95 -2.46 -3.97 -14.32
CA LEU A 95 -2.63 -5.41 -14.51
C LEU A 95 -3.88 -5.95 -13.83
N THR A 96 -4.36 -5.31 -12.76
CA THR A 96 -5.63 -5.65 -12.11
C THR A 96 -6.85 -5.00 -12.78
N TYR A 97 -6.66 -4.26 -13.88
CA TYR A 97 -7.74 -3.65 -14.63
C TYR A 97 -8.72 -4.72 -15.17
N ARG A 98 -10.02 -4.46 -15.02
CA ARG A 98 -11.15 -5.37 -15.33
C ARG A 98 -11.32 -6.59 -14.42
N PHE A 99 -10.55 -6.69 -13.34
CA PHE A 99 -10.78 -7.75 -12.36
C PHE A 99 -12.14 -7.54 -11.64
N PRO A 100 -12.86 -8.60 -11.25
CA PRO A 100 -13.92 -8.44 -10.26
C PRO A 100 -13.29 -7.95 -8.95
N PHE A 101 -13.93 -7.00 -8.26
CA PHE A 101 -13.36 -6.23 -7.13
C PHE A 101 -12.25 -5.23 -7.49
N HIS A 102 -12.12 -4.82 -8.75
CA HIS A 102 -11.15 -3.80 -9.16
C HIS A 102 -11.35 -2.46 -8.42
N LEU A 103 -12.59 -2.07 -8.11
CA LEU A 103 -12.88 -0.85 -7.35
C LEU A 103 -12.23 -0.91 -5.96
N GLU A 104 -12.42 -2.00 -5.24
CA GLU A 104 -11.89 -2.21 -3.90
C GLU A 104 -10.36 -2.24 -3.91
N VAL A 105 -9.75 -2.87 -4.91
CA VAL A 105 -8.29 -2.85 -5.11
C VAL A 105 -7.78 -1.44 -5.41
N ILE A 106 -8.49 -0.65 -6.23
CA ILE A 106 -8.14 0.75 -6.48
C ILE A 106 -8.24 1.56 -5.19
N VAL A 107 -9.35 1.45 -4.45
CA VAL A 107 -9.55 2.17 -3.19
C VAL A 107 -8.44 1.81 -2.21
N ALA A 108 -8.11 0.52 -2.08
CA ALA A 108 -7.04 0.05 -1.22
C ALA A 108 -5.67 0.64 -1.62
N THR A 109 -5.37 0.60 -2.91
CA THR A 109 -4.07 1.05 -3.45
C THR A 109 -3.89 2.57 -3.38
N ILE A 110 -4.94 3.34 -3.72
CA ILE A 110 -4.91 4.81 -3.62
C ILE A 110 -4.80 5.21 -2.15
N SER A 111 -5.58 4.59 -1.27
CA SER A 111 -5.53 4.88 0.16
C SER A 111 -4.17 4.51 0.77
N MET A 112 -3.53 3.43 0.29
CA MET A 112 -2.14 3.10 0.63
C MET A 112 -1.16 4.19 0.16
N ILE A 113 -1.29 4.74 -1.05
CA ILE A 113 -0.44 5.87 -1.50
C ILE A 113 -0.62 7.10 -0.60
N VAL A 114 -1.86 7.46 -0.26
CA VAL A 114 -2.15 8.61 0.61
C VAL A 114 -1.55 8.39 2.00
N THR A 115 -1.64 7.16 2.51
CA THR A 115 -1.01 6.76 3.77
C THR A 115 0.50 6.95 3.72
N TYR A 116 1.16 6.45 2.67
CA TYR A 116 2.59 6.61 2.46
C TYR A 116 2.98 8.09 2.36
N ALA A 117 2.26 8.89 1.56
CA ALA A 117 2.56 10.31 1.39
C ALA A 117 2.43 11.08 2.72
N SER A 118 1.41 10.76 3.51
CA SER A 118 1.22 11.35 4.85
C SER A 118 2.35 10.94 5.79
N ALA A 119 2.72 9.66 5.81
CA ALA A 119 3.83 9.15 6.61
C ALA A 119 5.18 9.82 6.26
N VAL A 120 5.49 9.93 4.96
CA VAL A 120 6.68 10.63 4.48
C VAL A 120 6.65 12.11 4.89
N PHE A 121 5.50 12.76 4.81
CA PHE A 121 5.33 14.13 5.31
C PHE A 121 5.55 14.24 6.83
N ALA A 122 5.23 13.20 7.60
CA ALA A 122 5.46 13.15 9.04
C ALA A 122 6.95 13.09 9.38
N VAL A 123 7.72 12.27 8.68
CA VAL A 123 9.12 11.97 9.04
C VAL A 123 10.14 12.89 8.36
N THR A 124 9.80 13.52 7.24
CA THR A 124 10.74 14.35 6.44
C THR A 124 10.80 15.80 6.96
N PRO A 125 11.98 16.40 7.19
CA PRO A 125 12.07 17.82 7.55
C PRO A 125 11.38 18.74 6.53
N ARG A 126 10.79 19.86 7.00
CA ARG A 126 9.96 20.76 6.19
C ARG A 126 10.77 21.70 5.29
N GLU A 127 11.54 21.14 4.37
CA GLU A 127 12.16 21.90 3.29
C GLU A 127 11.33 21.79 2.01
N PHE A 128 10.54 22.82 1.71
CA PHE A 128 9.59 22.83 0.58
C PHE A 128 10.22 22.42 -0.76
N VAL A 129 11.48 22.79 -1.02
CA VAL A 129 12.17 22.46 -2.28
C VAL A 129 12.44 20.96 -2.38
N LYS A 130 12.91 20.34 -1.30
CA LYS A 130 13.31 18.92 -1.34
C LYS A 130 12.09 17.99 -1.32
N PHE A 131 11.00 18.40 -0.67
CA PHE A 131 9.72 17.69 -0.72
C PHE A 131 9.11 17.63 -2.14
N ARG A 132 9.35 18.65 -2.98
CA ARG A 132 8.90 18.63 -4.39
C ARG A 132 9.52 17.48 -5.20
N TYR A 133 10.77 17.12 -4.94
CA TYR A 133 11.41 15.99 -5.64
C TYR A 133 10.75 14.66 -5.29
N VAL A 134 10.32 14.47 -4.04
CA VAL A 134 9.58 13.28 -3.61
C VAL A 134 8.24 13.19 -4.32
N MET A 135 7.50 14.31 -4.40
CA MET A 135 6.23 14.38 -5.13
C MET A 135 6.43 14.16 -6.63
N ALA A 136 7.50 14.69 -7.22
CA ALA A 136 7.85 14.44 -8.61
C ALA A 136 8.12 12.94 -8.85
N ALA A 137 8.92 12.30 -7.99
CA ALA A 137 9.21 10.87 -8.07
C ALA A 137 7.93 10.00 -7.99
N ALA A 138 6.95 10.41 -7.18
CA ALA A 138 5.65 9.75 -7.12
C ALA A 138 4.87 9.87 -8.44
N ALA A 139 4.96 11.02 -9.13
CA ALA A 139 4.21 11.29 -10.36
C ALA A 139 4.89 10.75 -11.63
N VAL A 140 6.22 10.58 -11.63
CA VAL A 140 7.03 10.21 -12.81
C VAL A 140 6.50 8.97 -13.54
N PRO A 141 6.24 7.82 -12.90
CA PRO A 141 5.77 6.64 -13.64
C PRO A 141 4.42 6.87 -14.33
N PHE A 142 3.51 7.59 -13.67
CA PHE A 142 2.21 7.93 -14.22
C PHE A 142 2.31 8.91 -15.40
N ALA A 143 3.21 9.90 -15.30
CA ALA A 143 3.49 10.83 -16.38
C ALA A 143 4.10 10.14 -17.61
N ILE A 144 5.11 9.29 -17.40
CA ILE A 144 5.73 8.47 -18.47
C ILE A 144 4.65 7.63 -19.17
N ARG A 145 3.78 6.98 -18.40
CA ARG A 145 2.68 6.19 -18.97
C ARG A 145 1.73 7.05 -19.81
N ARG A 146 1.36 8.24 -19.33
CA ARG A 146 0.45 9.14 -20.05
C ARG A 146 1.07 9.65 -21.37
N LEU A 147 2.38 9.87 -21.39
CA LEU A 147 3.13 10.33 -22.56
C LEU A 147 3.48 9.20 -23.53
N SER A 148 3.42 7.94 -23.10
CA SER A 148 3.70 6.79 -23.97
C SER A 148 2.53 6.55 -24.93
N THR A 149 2.63 7.13 -26.14
CA THR A 149 1.64 7.03 -27.22
C THR A 149 1.72 5.70 -28.01
N GLY A 150 2.72 4.86 -27.71
CA GLY A 150 2.97 3.59 -28.41
C GLY A 150 2.12 2.44 -27.89
N LYS A 151 1.80 1.49 -28.78
CA LYS A 151 1.07 0.23 -28.57
C LYS A 151 1.12 -0.23 -27.10
N SER A 152 -0.02 -0.11 -26.42
CA SER A 152 -0.18 -0.31 -24.98
C SER A 152 0.07 -1.77 -24.59
N TRP A 153 1.33 -2.18 -24.52
CA TRP A 153 1.77 -3.57 -24.36
C TRP A 153 1.12 -4.27 -23.15
N TYR A 154 0.89 -3.53 -22.07
CA TYR A 154 0.23 -4.05 -20.86
C TYR A 154 -1.21 -4.51 -21.09
N LYS A 155 -1.91 -4.03 -22.14
CA LYS A 155 -3.27 -4.48 -22.47
C LYS A 155 -3.30 -5.97 -22.81
N HIS A 156 -2.24 -6.48 -23.42
CA HIS A 156 -2.11 -7.91 -23.71
C HIS A 156 -2.10 -8.75 -22.43
N PHE A 157 -1.56 -8.19 -21.34
CA PHE A 157 -1.46 -8.82 -20.03
C PHE A 157 -2.65 -8.50 -19.11
N GLN A 158 -3.63 -7.71 -19.56
CA GLN A 158 -4.84 -7.42 -18.78
C GLN A 158 -5.76 -8.64 -18.68
N TYR A 159 -6.68 -8.59 -17.72
CA TYR A 159 -7.68 -9.64 -17.57
C TYR A 159 -8.62 -9.74 -18.75
N ASP A 160 -8.82 -10.98 -19.17
CA ASP A 160 -9.79 -11.37 -20.18
C ASP A 160 -10.58 -12.58 -19.68
N GLU A 161 -11.90 -12.42 -19.57
CA GLU A 161 -12.81 -13.45 -19.03
C GLU A 161 -12.88 -14.71 -19.91
N GLY A 162 -12.65 -14.59 -21.22
CA GLY A 162 -12.66 -15.73 -22.14
C GLY A 162 -11.35 -16.53 -22.11
N ARG A 163 -10.26 -15.92 -21.67
CA ARG A 163 -8.91 -16.52 -21.65
C ARG A 163 -8.46 -16.96 -20.25
N ASP A 164 -8.79 -16.19 -19.22
CA ASP A 164 -8.22 -16.33 -17.88
C ASP A 164 -9.08 -17.17 -16.95
N LYS A 165 -8.44 -18.06 -16.17
CA LYS A 165 -9.14 -18.88 -15.19
C LYS A 165 -9.50 -18.05 -13.94
N PRO A 166 -10.71 -18.24 -13.37
CA PRO A 166 -11.09 -17.58 -12.12
C PRO A 166 -10.17 -17.90 -10.92
N SER A 167 -9.54 -19.08 -10.92
CA SER A 167 -8.56 -19.47 -9.88
C SER A 167 -7.33 -18.57 -9.88
N ASP A 168 -6.82 -18.23 -11.05
CA ASP A 168 -5.56 -17.49 -11.22
C ASP A 168 -5.78 -16.03 -10.81
N LEU A 169 -6.92 -15.49 -11.21
CA LEU A 169 -7.43 -14.21 -10.76
C LEU A 169 -7.53 -14.14 -9.23
N ARG A 170 -8.24 -15.11 -8.62
CA ARG A 170 -8.42 -15.15 -7.17
C ARG A 170 -7.08 -15.19 -6.44
N ASN A 171 -6.15 -16.03 -6.89
CA ASN A 171 -4.83 -16.16 -6.27
C ASN A 171 -4.07 -14.83 -6.26
N VAL A 172 -4.01 -14.15 -7.41
CA VAL A 172 -3.24 -12.91 -7.51
C VAL A 172 -3.92 -11.72 -6.80
N MET A 173 -5.25 -11.67 -6.77
CA MET A 173 -5.97 -10.68 -5.97
C MET A 173 -5.77 -10.88 -4.48
N LEU A 174 -5.75 -12.13 -4.01
CA LEU A 174 -5.44 -12.43 -2.62
C LEU A 174 -4.01 -12.01 -2.26
N ILE A 175 -3.04 -12.15 -3.18
CA ILE A 175 -1.67 -11.65 -2.97
C ILE A 175 -1.67 -10.12 -2.80
N VAL A 176 -2.33 -9.38 -3.70
CA VAL A 176 -2.42 -7.91 -3.60
C VAL A 176 -3.10 -7.49 -2.30
N ALA A 177 -4.26 -8.11 -1.98
CA ALA A 177 -5.06 -7.73 -0.83
C ALA A 177 -4.37 -8.06 0.51
N THR A 178 -3.82 -9.27 0.65
CA THR A 178 -3.10 -9.67 1.88
C THR A 178 -1.87 -8.82 2.13
N LEU A 179 -1.15 -8.44 1.07
CA LEU A 179 0.00 -7.55 1.18
C LEU A 179 -0.38 -6.14 1.64
N ILE A 180 -1.39 -5.53 1.01
CA ILE A 180 -1.86 -4.19 1.41
C ILE A 180 -2.38 -4.24 2.86
N ALA A 181 -3.12 -5.28 3.24
CA ALA A 181 -3.57 -5.48 4.62
C ALA A 181 -2.40 -5.59 5.60
N ALA A 182 -1.36 -6.37 5.27
CA ALA A 182 -0.20 -6.52 6.11
C ALA A 182 0.53 -5.19 6.34
N VAL A 183 0.82 -4.44 5.28
CA VAL A 183 1.59 -3.20 5.41
C VAL A 183 0.81 -2.07 6.10
N THR A 184 -0.51 -2.00 5.87
CA THR A 184 -1.38 -1.00 6.51
C THR A 184 -1.64 -1.36 7.97
N PHE A 185 -1.76 -2.65 8.30
CA PHE A 185 -1.79 -3.08 9.70
C PHE A 185 -0.53 -2.63 10.43
N GLN A 186 0.65 -2.91 9.88
CA GLN A 186 1.93 -2.51 10.46
C GLN A 186 2.05 -0.99 10.64
N ALA A 187 1.64 -0.20 9.65
CA ALA A 187 1.70 1.26 9.74
C ALA A 187 0.74 1.84 10.79
N GLY A 188 -0.42 1.22 11.03
CA GLY A 188 -1.34 1.70 12.06
C GLY A 188 -0.90 1.36 13.49
N VAL A 189 -0.31 0.19 13.71
CA VAL A 189 0.21 -0.20 15.04
C VAL A 189 1.52 0.51 15.38
N SER A 190 2.31 0.87 14.37
CA SER A 190 3.56 1.62 14.47
C SER A 190 3.44 2.91 13.66
N PRO A 191 2.82 3.97 14.23
CA PRO A 191 2.55 5.19 13.49
C PRO A 191 3.86 5.84 13.02
N PRO A 192 3.86 6.47 11.84
CA PRO A 192 5.04 7.18 11.34
C PRO A 192 5.40 8.30 12.30
N GLY A 193 6.69 8.56 12.46
CA GLY A 193 7.16 9.46 13.51
C GLY A 193 7.23 8.81 14.90
N GLY A 194 6.84 7.55 15.05
CA GLY A 194 6.94 6.80 16.29
C GLY A 194 5.99 7.29 17.38
N VAL A 195 6.21 6.75 18.58
CA VAL A 195 5.49 7.12 19.81
C VAL A 195 6.47 7.72 20.81
N TRP A 196 5.95 8.55 21.71
CA TRP A 196 6.72 9.07 22.83
C TRP A 196 7.16 7.94 23.75
N GLN A 197 8.42 7.99 24.19
CA GLN A 197 9.00 6.98 25.09
C GLN A 197 8.94 7.36 26.57
N ASP A 198 8.70 8.65 26.86
CA ASP A 198 8.52 9.19 28.21
C ASP A 198 7.20 9.96 28.32
N SER A 199 6.90 10.43 29.52
CA SER A 199 5.74 11.30 29.79
C SER A 199 6.16 12.69 30.27
N GLU A 200 7.22 13.23 29.67
CA GLU A 200 7.73 14.55 30.00
C GLU A 200 7.22 15.61 29.00
N HIS A 201 7.44 16.89 29.33
CA HIS A 201 7.20 18.03 28.43
C HIS A 201 5.76 18.13 27.85
N GLY A 202 4.75 17.60 28.56
CA GLY A 202 3.34 17.65 28.14
C GLY A 202 2.94 16.57 27.13
N HIS A 203 3.80 15.56 26.93
CA HIS A 203 3.50 14.38 26.14
C HIS A 203 3.26 13.17 27.06
N VAL A 204 2.65 12.11 26.50
CA VAL A 204 2.33 10.89 27.25
C VAL A 204 2.93 9.71 26.51
N ALA A 205 3.64 8.86 27.26
CA ALA A 205 4.29 7.68 26.71
C ALA A 205 3.29 6.79 25.94
N GLY A 206 3.72 6.27 24.80
CA GLY A 206 2.89 5.45 23.91
C GLY A 206 1.96 6.24 22.98
N ARG A 207 1.80 7.57 23.15
CA ARG A 207 1.06 8.40 22.18
C ARG A 207 1.91 8.68 20.95
N ALA A 208 1.29 8.70 19.77
CA ALA A 208 1.96 9.00 18.52
C ALA A 208 2.54 10.42 18.52
N ILE A 209 3.83 10.56 18.20
CA ILE A 209 4.46 11.89 18.05
C ILE A 209 3.82 12.66 16.90
N TYR A 210 3.42 11.94 15.84
CA TYR A 210 2.73 12.50 14.69
C TYR A 210 1.38 13.14 15.01
N ALA A 211 0.75 12.78 16.14
CA ALA A 211 -0.50 13.41 16.56
C ALA A 211 -0.35 14.90 16.91
N SER A 212 0.88 15.39 17.14
CA SER A 212 1.18 16.83 17.23
C SER A 212 0.79 17.61 15.95
N GLN A 213 0.73 16.93 14.81
CA GLN A 213 0.25 17.45 13.52
C GLN A 213 -1.13 16.88 13.19
N ALA A 214 -2.12 17.20 14.02
CA ALA A 214 -3.44 16.56 14.01
C ALA A 214 -4.06 16.39 12.60
N PRO A 215 -4.14 17.41 11.71
CA PRO A 215 -4.77 17.22 10.40
C PRO A 215 -4.11 16.11 9.55
N ALA A 216 -2.78 16.10 9.48
CA ALA A 216 -2.04 15.13 8.69
C ALA A 216 -2.10 13.73 9.30
N TYR A 217 -2.07 13.64 10.64
CA TYR A 217 -2.22 12.38 11.35
C TYR A 217 -3.58 11.71 11.12
N TYR A 218 -4.67 12.48 11.12
CA TYR A 218 -6.00 11.91 10.84
C TYR A 218 -6.18 11.53 9.36
N VAL A 219 -5.60 12.28 8.42
CA VAL A 219 -5.56 11.86 7.00
C VAL A 219 -4.84 10.52 6.87
N PHE A 220 -3.69 10.37 7.53
CA PHE A 220 -2.94 9.11 7.60
C PHE A 220 -3.82 7.96 8.13
N LEU A 221 -4.44 8.12 9.31
CA LEU A 221 -5.23 7.06 9.93
C LEU A 221 -6.46 6.67 9.10
N ILE A 222 -7.18 7.65 8.55
CA ILE A 222 -8.37 7.40 7.72
C ILE A 222 -7.97 6.66 6.45
N ALA A 223 -6.96 7.13 5.73
CA ALA A 223 -6.48 6.47 4.52
C ALA A 223 -5.97 5.06 4.82
N ASN A 224 -5.20 4.89 5.89
CA ASN A 224 -4.67 3.58 6.26
C ASN A 224 -5.80 2.60 6.62
N THR A 225 -6.81 3.07 7.35
CA THR A 225 -7.97 2.26 7.74
C THR A 225 -8.83 1.89 6.52
N LEU A 226 -9.03 2.81 5.57
CA LEU A 226 -9.69 2.53 4.30
C LEU A 226 -8.94 1.46 3.49
N ALA A 227 -7.60 1.55 3.43
CA ALA A 227 -6.78 0.58 2.74
C ALA A 227 -6.89 -0.81 3.37
N LEU A 228 -6.77 -0.90 4.70
CA LEU A 228 -6.88 -2.15 5.46
C LEU A 228 -8.26 -2.80 5.28
N SER A 229 -9.33 -2.03 5.49
CA SER A 229 -10.71 -2.54 5.41
C SER A 229 -11.10 -2.96 3.99
N ALA A 230 -10.69 -2.22 2.96
CA ALA A 230 -10.92 -2.60 1.57
C ALA A 230 -10.20 -3.91 1.21
N SER A 231 -8.96 -4.09 1.68
CA SER A 231 -8.23 -5.35 1.49
C SER A 231 -8.87 -6.52 2.22
N ILE A 232 -9.34 -6.34 3.45
CA ILE A 232 -10.03 -7.40 4.20
C ILE A 232 -11.33 -7.80 3.51
N LEU A 233 -12.09 -6.84 2.99
CA LEU A 233 -13.29 -7.11 2.19
C LEU A 233 -12.96 -8.00 0.98
N VAL A 234 -11.87 -7.71 0.26
CA VAL A 234 -11.41 -8.53 -0.87
C VAL A 234 -11.02 -9.93 -0.40
N ILE A 235 -10.27 -10.06 0.71
CA ILE A 235 -9.85 -11.36 1.28
C ILE A 235 -11.06 -12.22 1.64
N ILE A 236 -12.01 -11.68 2.41
CA ILE A 236 -13.21 -12.41 2.83
C ILE A 236 -14.06 -12.81 1.63
N SER A 237 -14.24 -11.90 0.66
CA SER A 237 -15.05 -12.15 -0.52
C SER A 237 -14.46 -13.25 -1.41
N LEU A 238 -13.14 -13.26 -1.59
CA LEU A 238 -12.45 -14.20 -2.46
C LEU A 238 -12.18 -15.57 -1.82
N THR A 239 -12.22 -15.65 -0.49
CA THR A 239 -12.10 -16.91 0.26
C THR A 239 -13.46 -17.52 0.63
N TYR A 240 -14.57 -16.93 0.16
CA TYR A 240 -15.90 -17.44 0.43
C TYR A 240 -16.08 -18.88 -0.07
N ARG A 241 -16.64 -19.75 0.77
CA ARG A 241 -16.82 -21.21 0.56
C ARG A 241 -15.53 -22.02 0.44
N PHE A 242 -14.37 -21.48 0.81
CA PHE A 242 -13.17 -22.30 0.97
C PHE A 242 -13.26 -23.18 2.22
N PRO A 243 -12.59 -24.35 2.22
CA PRO A 243 -12.27 -25.01 3.48
C PRO A 243 -11.47 -24.01 4.33
N PHE A 244 -11.80 -23.90 5.62
CA PHE A 244 -11.26 -22.90 6.56
C PHE A 244 -11.73 -21.45 6.40
N HIS A 245 -12.84 -21.19 5.70
CA HIS A 245 -13.36 -19.82 5.56
C HIS A 245 -13.71 -19.16 6.90
N LEU A 246 -14.24 -19.92 7.86
CA LEU A 246 -14.60 -19.40 9.19
C LEU A 246 -13.34 -18.92 9.93
N GLU A 247 -12.26 -19.67 9.85
CA GLU A 247 -10.98 -19.39 10.47
C GLU A 247 -10.35 -18.12 9.87
N VAL A 248 -10.47 -17.93 8.55
CA VAL A 248 -10.07 -16.68 7.89
C VAL A 248 -10.91 -15.49 8.38
N ILE A 249 -12.23 -15.66 8.56
CA ILE A 249 -13.10 -14.61 9.13
C ILE A 249 -12.67 -14.29 10.56
N VAL A 250 -12.49 -15.30 11.42
CA VAL A 250 -12.08 -15.10 12.82
C VAL A 250 -10.72 -14.40 12.88
N ALA A 251 -9.75 -14.82 12.06
CA ALA A 251 -8.44 -14.19 11.99
C ALA A 251 -8.51 -12.72 11.54
N THR A 252 -9.30 -12.42 10.49
CA THR A 252 -9.45 -11.04 9.99
C THR A 252 -10.20 -10.13 10.96
N ILE A 253 -11.23 -10.62 11.66
CA ILE A 253 -11.90 -9.89 12.74
C ILE A 253 -10.95 -9.63 13.89
N SER A 254 -10.20 -10.65 14.35
CA SER A 254 -9.21 -10.49 15.41
C SER A 254 -8.14 -9.47 15.04
N MET A 255 -7.66 -9.50 13.79
CA MET A 255 -6.69 -8.52 13.29
C MET A 255 -7.27 -7.09 13.30
N MET A 256 -8.54 -6.89 12.94
CA MET A 256 -9.20 -5.58 13.02
C MET A 256 -9.37 -5.08 14.45
N VAL A 257 -9.67 -5.97 15.41
CA VAL A 257 -9.74 -5.60 16.83
C VAL A 257 -8.37 -5.17 17.34
N THR A 258 -7.31 -5.93 17.03
CA THR A 258 -5.93 -5.57 17.39
C THR A 258 -5.53 -4.23 16.78
N TYR A 259 -5.85 -4.00 15.50
CA TYR A 259 -5.61 -2.73 14.82
C TYR A 259 -6.33 -1.58 15.53
N GLY A 260 -7.64 -1.71 15.79
CA GLY A 260 -8.44 -0.69 16.46
C GLY A 260 -7.94 -0.38 17.87
N SER A 261 -7.56 -1.41 18.63
CA SER A 261 -6.98 -1.27 19.97
C SER A 261 -5.64 -0.51 19.93
N ALA A 262 -4.76 -0.86 18.98
CA ALA A 262 -3.47 -0.17 18.83
C ALA A 262 -3.67 1.30 18.44
N VAL A 263 -4.54 1.58 17.45
CA VAL A 263 -4.87 2.95 17.04
C VAL A 263 -5.46 3.74 18.21
N PHE A 264 -6.33 3.15 19.02
CA PHE A 264 -6.89 3.80 20.21
C PHE A 264 -5.82 4.11 21.27
N ALA A 265 -4.86 3.21 21.47
CA ALA A 265 -3.75 3.41 22.39
C ALA A 265 -2.82 4.55 21.93
N VAL A 266 -2.46 4.59 20.64
CA VAL A 266 -1.50 5.60 20.13
C VAL A 266 -2.15 6.97 19.85
N THR A 267 -3.46 7.03 19.60
CA THR A 267 -4.17 8.28 19.25
C THR A 267 -4.57 9.06 20.51
N PRO A 268 -4.10 10.31 20.71
CA PRO A 268 -4.57 11.15 21.81
C PRO A 268 -6.10 11.30 21.81
N HIS A 269 -6.73 11.23 23.00
CA HIS A 269 -8.19 11.15 23.10
C HIS A 269 -8.90 12.45 22.70
N GLU A 270 -9.39 12.49 21.46
CA GLU A 270 -10.48 13.37 21.04
C GLU A 270 -11.63 12.50 20.49
N SER A 271 -12.69 12.32 21.28
CA SER A 271 -13.77 11.36 21.02
C SER A 271 -14.44 11.50 19.65
N VAL A 272 -14.48 12.72 19.08
CA VAL A 272 -15.10 13.01 17.79
C VAL A 272 -14.28 12.45 16.63
N ARG A 273 -12.95 12.57 16.69
CA ARG A 273 -12.10 12.21 15.54
C ARG A 273 -11.88 10.70 15.43
N PHE A 274 -11.95 9.98 16.55
CA PHE A 274 -11.93 8.52 16.55
C PHE A 274 -13.14 7.91 15.81
N ARG A 275 -14.31 8.58 15.85
CA ARG A 275 -15.50 8.13 15.10
C ARG A 275 -15.27 8.11 13.59
N TYR A 276 -14.48 9.03 13.04
CA TYR A 276 -14.16 9.05 11.61
C TYR A 276 -13.30 7.85 11.19
N ILE A 277 -12.42 7.37 12.06
CA ILE A 277 -11.60 6.17 11.83
C ILE A 277 -12.51 4.94 11.80
N MET A 278 -13.43 4.82 12.76
CA MET A 278 -14.42 3.74 12.78
C MET A 278 -15.35 3.77 11.56
N ALA A 279 -15.79 4.96 11.15
CA ALA A 279 -16.60 5.13 9.94
C ALA A 279 -15.81 4.69 8.69
N ALA A 280 -14.54 5.07 8.58
CA ALA A 280 -13.66 4.67 7.49
C ALA A 280 -13.55 3.15 7.36
N ALA A 281 -13.45 2.41 8.47
CA ALA A 281 -13.41 0.95 8.45
C ALA A 281 -14.68 0.31 7.86
N ALA A 282 -15.83 0.96 8.00
CA ALA A 282 -17.12 0.47 7.48
C ALA A 282 -17.37 0.84 6.01
N VAL A 283 -16.68 1.85 5.47
CA VAL A 283 -16.94 2.39 4.13
C VAL A 283 -16.88 1.34 3.02
N PRO A 284 -15.83 0.50 2.88
CA PRO A 284 -15.78 -0.47 1.79
C PRO A 284 -16.92 -1.48 1.84
N PHE A 285 -17.28 -1.94 3.04
CA PHE A 285 -18.40 -2.86 3.26
C PHE A 285 -19.75 -2.21 2.90
N ALA A 286 -19.96 -0.96 3.32
CA ALA A 286 -21.17 -0.21 3.02
C ALA A 286 -21.32 0.03 1.50
N ILE A 287 -20.25 0.44 0.81
CA ILE A 287 -20.24 0.61 -0.64
C ILE A 287 -20.62 -0.71 -1.34
N ARG A 288 -20.01 -1.83 -0.91
CA ARG A 288 -20.31 -3.14 -1.51
C ARG A 288 -21.75 -3.57 -1.30
N PHE A 289 -22.27 -3.37 -0.10
CA PHE A 289 -23.67 -3.64 0.23
C PHE A 289 -24.62 -2.81 -0.64
N LEU A 290 -24.35 -1.51 -0.81
CA LEU A 290 -25.15 -0.63 -1.66
C LEU A 290 -25.15 -1.05 -3.13
N ILE A 291 -23.98 -1.46 -3.66
CA ILE A 291 -23.88 -1.98 -5.04
C ILE A 291 -24.73 -3.25 -5.22
N GLN A 292 -24.68 -4.17 -4.24
CA GLN A 292 -25.47 -5.39 -4.27
C GLN A 292 -26.97 -5.10 -4.21
N LEU A 293 -27.39 -4.20 -3.32
CA LEU A 293 -28.78 -3.78 -3.20
C LEU A 293 -29.29 -3.15 -4.50
N PHE A 294 -28.51 -2.23 -5.09
CA PHE A 294 -28.84 -1.62 -6.38
C PHE A 294 -29.02 -2.67 -7.47
N ASN A 295 -28.10 -3.64 -7.56
CA ASN A 295 -28.21 -4.71 -8.55
C ASN A 295 -29.46 -5.60 -8.33
N ILE A 296 -29.84 -5.88 -7.09
CA ILE A 296 -31.04 -6.67 -6.80
C ILE A 296 -32.31 -5.89 -7.19
N VAL A 297 -32.36 -4.60 -6.85
CA VAL A 297 -33.55 -3.76 -7.07
C VAL A 297 -33.77 -3.43 -8.55
N PHE A 298 -32.71 -3.12 -9.30
CA PHE A 298 -32.83 -2.61 -10.68
C PHE A 298 -32.53 -3.64 -11.77
N ARG A 299 -32.04 -4.84 -11.44
CA ARG A 299 -31.74 -5.88 -12.42
C ARG A 299 -32.78 -7.02 -12.43
N ASN A 300 -33.65 -7.07 -11.43
CA ASN A 300 -34.75 -8.03 -11.31
C ASN A 300 -36.14 -7.40 -11.51
N GLY A 301 -36.23 -6.13 -11.93
CA GLY A 301 -37.45 -5.44 -12.34
C GLY A 301 -37.35 -4.97 -13.78
#